data_AF-A0A0B3B079-F1
#
_entry.id   AF-A0A0B3B079-F1
#
_cell.length_a   1.000
_cell.length_b   1.000
_cell.length_c   1.000
_cell.angle_alpha   90.00
_cell.angle_beta   90.00
_cell.angle_gamma   90.00
#
_symmetry.space_group_name_H-M   'P 1'
#
loop_
_entity.id
_entity.type
_entity.pdbx_description
1 polymer ?
#
loop_
_entity_poly.entity_id
_entity_poly.type
_entity_poly.pdbx_seq_one_letter_code
_entity_poly.pdbx_strand_id
1 'polypeptide(L)'
;MNKKTFKPKYFRYIMKKVFLVLIGVMLFGIFFNALWDKAPIVKTIVHGALDPTLGALLNLNIAIGYVVIIAVLQFLLTLIQKYTTDQEALKKIRDDQKAMQIELKKYAPNDPKAIEMHKQQLADIPKNFELALKPIIYTALPIILLFRWFADTFKALNDPKFFGLMGWFGTYFVLSIIFSIIFRKILKVH
;
A
#
# COMPACT_ATOMS: atom_id res chain seq x y z
N MET A 1 -1.17 -33.14 -10.01
CA MET A 1 -0.49 -31.88 -9.67
C MET A 1 0.19 -31.36 -10.94
N ASN A 2 -0.39 -30.34 -11.59
CA ASN A 2 0.10 -29.86 -12.89
C ASN A 2 1.42 -29.10 -12.66
N LYS A 3 2.55 -29.66 -13.13
CA LYS A 3 3.90 -29.09 -12.95
C LYS A 3 4.00 -27.76 -13.69
N LYS A 4 3.75 -26.65 -13.00
CA LYS A 4 4.16 -25.32 -13.48
C LYS A 4 5.68 -25.24 -13.40
N THR A 5 6.36 -25.65 -14.47
CA THR A 5 7.80 -25.46 -14.59
C THR A 5 8.12 -23.97 -14.58
N PHE A 6 9.01 -23.55 -13.67
CA PHE A 6 9.50 -22.19 -13.57
C PHE A 6 10.06 -21.74 -14.92
N LYS A 7 9.46 -20.70 -15.52
CA LYS A 7 9.93 -20.11 -16.79
C LYS A 7 10.79 -18.88 -16.49
N PRO A 8 12.13 -18.98 -16.46
CA PRO A 8 13.01 -17.89 -16.04
C PRO A 8 12.87 -16.62 -16.89
N LYS A 9 12.55 -16.75 -18.17
CA LYS A 9 12.31 -15.62 -19.08
C LYS A 9 11.05 -14.82 -18.69
N TYR A 10 9.99 -15.50 -18.27
CA TYR A 10 8.73 -14.89 -17.84
C TYR A 10 8.88 -14.19 -16.48
N PHE A 11 9.55 -14.85 -15.53
CA PHE A 11 9.93 -14.27 -14.24
C PHE A 11 10.69 -12.95 -14.42
N ARG A 12 11.73 -12.96 -15.24
CA ARG A 12 12.57 -11.78 -15.49
C ARG A 12 11.77 -10.63 -16.12
N TYR A 13 10.84 -10.95 -17.03
CA TYR A 13 9.98 -9.95 -17.67
C TYR A 13 9.05 -9.26 -16.65
N ILE A 14 8.33 -10.03 -15.82
CA ILE A 14 7.45 -9.45 -14.79
C ILE A 14 8.26 -8.63 -13.80
N MET A 15 9.37 -9.18 -13.30
CA MET A 15 10.21 -8.47 -12.33
C MET A 15 10.75 -7.16 -12.92
N LYS A 16 11.18 -7.15 -14.19
CA LYS A 16 11.61 -5.92 -14.87
C LYS A 16 10.47 -4.92 -14.97
N LYS A 17 9.27 -5.34 -15.37
CA LYS A 17 8.08 -4.47 -15.46
C LYS A 17 7.73 -3.87 -14.10
N VAL A 18 7.65 -4.71 -13.07
CA VAL A 18 7.40 -4.32 -11.67
C VAL A 18 8.42 -3.30 -11.19
N PHE A 19 9.69 -3.58 -11.40
CA PHE A 19 10.78 -2.70 -10.97
C PHE A 19 10.72 -1.34 -11.67
N LEU A 20 10.47 -1.33 -12.99
CA LEU A 20 10.31 -0.09 -13.75
C LEU A 20 9.12 0.75 -13.26
N VAL A 21 8.00 0.10 -12.91
CA VAL A 21 6.83 0.78 -12.34
C VAL A 21 7.17 1.40 -10.98
N LEU A 22 7.84 0.65 -10.10
CA LEU A 22 8.25 1.15 -8.79
C LEU A 22 9.19 2.36 -8.91
N ILE A 23 10.20 2.26 -9.78
CA ILE A 23 11.08 3.39 -10.10
C ILE A 23 10.26 4.57 -10.63
N GLY A 24 9.32 4.33 -11.54
CA GLY A 24 8.44 5.36 -12.08
C GLY A 24 7.68 6.10 -10.99
N VAL A 25 7.07 5.39 -10.04
CA VAL A 25 6.36 5.98 -8.90
C VAL A 25 7.31 6.75 -7.97
N MET A 26 8.50 6.22 -7.71
CA MET A 26 9.50 6.89 -6.86
C MET A 26 10.03 8.17 -7.50
N LEU A 27 10.43 8.11 -8.78
CA LEU A 27 10.89 9.27 -9.54
C LEU A 27 9.78 10.31 -9.66
N PHE A 28 8.54 9.87 -9.88
CA PHE A 28 7.39 10.74 -9.87
C PHE A 28 7.24 11.44 -8.50
N GLY A 29 7.36 10.71 -7.40
CA GLY A 29 7.32 11.29 -6.05
C GLY A 29 8.42 12.34 -5.81
N ILE A 30 9.67 12.06 -6.22
CA ILE A 30 10.79 13.00 -6.10
C ILE A 30 10.56 14.24 -6.97
N PHE A 31 10.19 14.04 -8.23
CA PHE A 31 9.90 15.11 -9.17
C PHE A 31 8.76 15.98 -8.66
N PHE A 32 7.69 15.35 -8.17
CA PHE A 32 6.55 16.02 -7.58
C PHE A 32 6.94 16.85 -6.36
N ASN A 33 7.75 16.29 -5.45
CA ASN A 33 8.24 17.02 -4.29
C ASN A 33 9.08 18.24 -4.70
N ALA A 34 9.94 18.10 -5.72
CA ALA A 34 10.71 19.21 -6.26
C ALA A 34 9.83 20.29 -6.91
N LEU A 35 8.71 19.90 -7.54
CA LEU A 35 7.74 20.84 -8.10
C LEU A 35 6.90 21.52 -7.03
N TRP A 36 6.62 20.87 -5.90
CA TRP A 36 5.73 21.42 -4.88
C TRP A 36 6.17 22.79 -4.37
N ASP A 37 7.48 22.98 -4.16
CA ASP A 37 8.03 24.24 -3.65
C ASP A 37 8.34 25.24 -4.78
N LYS A 38 8.53 24.76 -6.02
CA LYS A 38 8.89 25.60 -7.18
C LYS A 38 7.69 26.09 -7.99
N ALA A 39 6.59 25.35 -7.99
CA ALA A 39 5.39 25.62 -8.76
C ALA A 39 4.22 25.90 -7.82
N PRO A 40 3.97 27.18 -7.44
CA PRO A 40 2.92 27.54 -6.49
C PRO A 40 1.53 27.09 -6.94
N ILE A 41 1.32 26.88 -8.24
CA ILE A 41 0.06 26.41 -8.83
C ILE A 41 -0.35 25.05 -8.24
N VAL A 42 0.55 24.07 -8.20
CA VAL A 42 0.23 22.72 -7.74
C VAL A 42 -0.17 22.75 -6.27
N LYS A 43 0.64 23.43 -5.45
CA LYS A 43 0.36 23.63 -4.03
C LYS A 43 -0.98 24.32 -3.80
N THR A 44 -1.25 25.40 -4.54
CA THR A 44 -2.49 26.19 -4.42
C THR A 44 -3.72 25.36 -4.79
N ILE A 45 -3.65 24.56 -5.86
CA ILE A 45 -4.77 23.69 -6.26
C ILE A 45 -5.06 22.65 -5.17
N VAL A 46 -4.02 21.99 -4.64
CA VAL A 46 -4.21 20.95 -3.63
C VAL A 46 -4.76 21.54 -2.33
N HIS A 47 -4.20 22.66 -1.86
CA HIS A 47 -4.74 23.38 -0.71
C HIS A 47 -6.17 23.88 -0.95
N GLY A 48 -6.46 24.47 -2.11
CA GLY A 48 -7.81 24.92 -2.47
C GLY A 48 -8.84 23.79 -2.50
N ALA A 49 -8.44 22.57 -2.84
CA ALA A 49 -9.31 21.40 -2.81
C ALA A 49 -9.47 20.78 -1.40
N LEU A 50 -8.37 20.66 -0.65
CA LEU A 50 -8.33 19.91 0.61
C LEU A 50 -8.62 20.77 1.84
N ASP A 51 -8.25 22.06 1.86
CA ASP A 51 -8.43 22.94 3.01
C ASP A 51 -9.92 23.14 3.37
N PRO A 52 -10.85 23.38 2.41
CA PRO A 52 -12.27 23.54 2.73
C PRO A 52 -12.94 22.27 3.28
N THR A 53 -12.32 21.11 3.07
CA THR A 53 -12.88 19.80 3.45
C THR A 53 -12.11 19.19 4.62
N LEU A 54 -10.93 18.63 4.34
CA LEU A 54 -10.06 18.00 5.33
C LEU A 54 -9.49 19.03 6.31
N GLY A 55 -9.14 20.23 5.84
CA GLY A 55 -8.66 21.31 6.70
C GLY A 55 -9.73 21.78 7.69
N ALA A 56 -10.96 22.02 7.22
CA ALA A 56 -12.10 22.36 8.07
C ALA A 56 -12.35 21.29 9.15
N LEU A 57 -12.22 20.01 8.78
CA LEU A 57 -12.38 18.90 9.71
C LEU A 57 -11.27 18.87 10.78
N LEU A 58 -10.03 19.21 10.43
CA LEU A 58 -8.93 19.36 11.39
C LEU A 58 -9.13 20.55 12.34
N ASN A 59 -9.74 21.64 11.86
CA ASN A 59 -9.99 22.85 12.66
C ASN A 59 -11.05 22.63 13.75
N LEU A 60 -12.02 21.72 13.55
CA LEU A 60 -13.01 21.39 14.59
C LEU A 60 -12.35 20.72 15.80
N ASN A 61 -11.51 19.73 15.53
CA ASN A 61 -10.69 19.07 16.53
C ASN A 61 -9.58 18.32 15.80
N ILE A 62 -8.32 18.70 16.02
CA ILE A 62 -7.19 18.15 15.28
C ILE A 62 -7.13 16.63 15.43
N ALA A 63 -7.31 16.10 16.65
CA ALA A 63 -7.21 14.67 16.92
C ALA A 63 -8.34 13.87 16.29
N ILE A 64 -9.60 14.26 16.55
CA ILE A 64 -10.78 13.56 16.02
C ILE A 64 -10.84 13.70 14.50
N GLY A 65 -10.60 14.91 13.99
CA GLY A 65 -10.58 15.20 12.57
C GLY A 65 -9.57 14.34 11.85
N TYR A 66 -8.35 14.21 12.39
CA TYR A 66 -7.33 13.37 11.78
C TYR A 66 -7.67 11.89 11.79
N VAL A 67 -8.23 11.37 12.88
CA VAL A 67 -8.72 9.99 12.97
C VAL A 67 -9.77 9.72 11.90
N VAL A 68 -10.73 10.64 11.72
CA VAL A 68 -11.79 10.52 10.70
C VAL A 68 -11.19 10.54 9.28
N ILE A 69 -10.24 11.44 9.00
CA ILE A 69 -9.56 11.50 7.69
C ILE A 69 -8.88 10.16 7.38
N ILE A 70 -8.13 9.61 8.34
CA ILE A 70 -7.44 8.33 8.15
C ILE A 70 -8.46 7.19 7.97
N ALA A 71 -9.54 7.18 8.74
CA ALA A 71 -10.61 6.18 8.59
C ALA A 71 -11.21 6.21 7.18
N VAL A 72 -11.60 7.40 6.69
CA VAL A 72 -12.16 7.57 5.34
C VAL A 72 -11.14 7.18 4.27
N LEU A 73 -9.89 7.62 4.40
CA LEU A 73 -8.82 7.26 3.47
C LEU A 73 -8.62 5.73 3.42
N GLN A 74 -8.51 5.06 4.57
CA GLN A 74 -8.32 3.61 4.62
C GLN A 74 -9.52 2.85 4.06
N PHE A 75 -10.73 3.35 4.28
CA PHE A 75 -11.92 2.79 3.67
C PHE A 75 -11.86 2.88 2.14
N LEU A 76 -11.55 4.06 1.59
CA LEU A 76 -11.40 4.27 0.14
C LEU A 76 -10.27 3.41 -0.46
N LEU A 77 -9.11 3.34 0.19
CA LEU A 77 -7.99 2.50 -0.26
C LEU A 77 -8.39 1.01 -0.26
N THR A 78 -9.15 0.56 0.73
CA THR A 78 -9.64 -0.82 0.78
C THR A 78 -10.65 -1.10 -0.33
N LEU A 79 -11.52 -0.15 -0.67
CA LEU A 79 -12.43 -0.26 -1.83
C LEU A 79 -11.64 -0.32 -3.14
N ILE A 80 -10.67 0.56 -3.34
CA ILE A 80 -9.81 0.53 -4.53
C ILE A 80 -9.12 -0.82 -4.63
N GLN A 81 -8.51 -1.31 -3.55
CA GLN A 81 -7.86 -2.63 -3.53
C GLN A 81 -8.85 -3.75 -3.93
N LYS A 82 -10.07 -3.71 -3.38
CA LYS A 82 -11.12 -4.71 -3.66
C LYS A 82 -11.47 -4.76 -5.15
N TYR A 83 -11.65 -3.61 -5.79
CA TYR A 83 -12.13 -3.53 -7.17
C TYR A 83 -11.00 -3.55 -8.22
N THR A 84 -9.76 -3.22 -7.84
CA THR A 84 -8.61 -3.22 -8.77
C THR A 84 -7.80 -4.51 -8.73
N THR A 85 -8.00 -5.35 -7.72
CA THR A 85 -7.26 -6.62 -7.57
C THR A 85 -8.16 -7.81 -7.73
N ASP A 86 -7.66 -8.83 -8.43
CA ASP A 86 -8.29 -10.13 -8.55
C ASP A 86 -8.27 -10.87 -7.19
N GLN A 87 -9.39 -10.78 -6.47
CA GLN A 87 -9.57 -11.34 -5.13
C GLN A 87 -9.52 -12.87 -5.13
N GLU A 88 -10.00 -13.52 -6.20
CA GLU A 88 -9.97 -14.98 -6.31
C GLU A 88 -8.54 -15.47 -6.53
N ALA A 89 -7.79 -14.79 -7.39
CA ALA A 89 -6.37 -15.10 -7.59
C ALA A 89 -5.56 -14.91 -6.32
N LEU A 90 -5.79 -13.82 -5.58
CA LEU A 90 -5.12 -13.56 -4.29
C LEU A 90 -5.46 -14.61 -3.24
N LYS A 91 -6.73 -14.97 -3.10
CA LYS A 91 -7.17 -16.02 -2.17
C LYS A 91 -6.52 -17.36 -2.51
N LYS A 92 -6.55 -17.76 -3.78
CA LYS A 92 -5.93 -19.00 -4.25
C LYS A 92 -4.44 -19.04 -3.95
N ILE A 93 -3.72 -17.95 -4.24
CA ILE A 93 -2.28 -17.84 -3.93
C ILE A 93 -2.03 -18.03 -2.44
N ARG A 94 -2.82 -17.42 -1.57
CA ARG A 94 -2.65 -17.55 -0.12
C ARG A 94 -2.96 -18.94 0.38
N ASP A 95 -3.99 -19.57 -0.15
CA ASP A 95 -4.36 -20.94 0.20
C ASP A 95 -3.27 -21.92 -0.27
N ASP A 96 -2.75 -21.75 -1.49
CA ASP A 96 -1.61 -22.51 -2.03
C ASP A 96 -0.36 -22.30 -1.16
N GLN A 97 -0.05 -21.06 -0.75
CA GLN A 97 1.08 -20.76 0.14
C GLN A 97 0.92 -21.41 1.53
N LYS A 98 -0.28 -21.38 2.11
CA LYS A 98 -0.55 -22.02 3.40
C LYS A 98 -0.42 -23.53 3.32
N ALA A 99 -1.00 -24.16 2.29
CA ALA A 99 -0.90 -25.59 2.06
C ALA A 99 0.57 -26.00 1.91
N MET A 100 1.35 -25.24 1.13
CA MET A 100 2.77 -25.48 0.92
C MET A 100 3.59 -25.29 2.22
N GLN A 101 3.27 -24.29 3.05
CA GLN A 101 3.91 -24.13 4.36
C GLN A 101 3.61 -25.29 5.31
N ILE A 102 2.38 -25.81 5.32
CA ILE A 102 2.00 -26.98 6.13
C ILE A 102 2.73 -28.22 5.66
N GLU A 103 2.83 -28.42 4.35
CA GLU A 103 3.51 -29.56 3.76
C GLU A 103 5.03 -29.49 3.97
N LEU A 104 5.66 -28.30 3.86
CA LEU A 104 7.08 -28.09 4.15
C LEU A 104 7.47 -28.48 5.58
N LYS A 105 6.57 -28.28 6.56
CA LYS A 105 6.82 -28.68 7.96
C LYS A 105 6.98 -30.19 8.14
N LYS A 106 6.57 -31.00 7.17
CA LYS A 106 6.70 -32.47 7.20
C LYS A 106 8.06 -32.96 6.70
N TYR A 107 8.85 -32.09 6.07
CA TYR A 107 10.11 -32.45 5.44
C TYR A 107 11.29 -31.78 6.15
N ALA A 108 12.43 -32.46 6.17
CA ALA A 108 13.68 -31.83 6.61
C ALA A 108 14.08 -30.73 5.61
N PRO A 109 14.78 -29.66 6.04
CA PRO A 109 15.18 -28.56 5.16
C PRO A 109 15.98 -29.01 3.91
N ASN A 110 16.74 -30.10 4.02
CA ASN A 110 17.59 -30.63 2.97
C ASN A 110 16.90 -31.72 2.11
N ASP A 111 15.63 -32.02 2.36
CA ASP A 111 14.87 -32.99 1.58
C ASP A 111 14.69 -32.49 0.13
N PRO A 112 14.94 -33.32 -0.89
CA PRO A 112 14.72 -32.95 -2.30
C PRO A 112 13.32 -32.37 -2.57
N LYS A 113 12.27 -32.87 -1.89
CA LYS A 113 10.91 -32.33 -2.00
C LYS A 113 10.78 -30.96 -1.36
N ALA A 114 11.41 -30.72 -0.20
CA ALA A 114 11.44 -29.41 0.43
C ALA A 114 12.13 -28.37 -0.47
N ILE A 115 13.25 -28.75 -1.09
CA ILE A 115 13.97 -27.90 -2.04
C ILE A 115 13.10 -27.57 -3.27
N GLU A 116 12.38 -28.55 -3.82
CA GLU A 116 11.46 -28.32 -4.95
C GLU A 116 10.31 -27.37 -4.57
N MET A 117 9.71 -27.57 -3.40
CA MET A 117 8.65 -26.70 -2.87
C MET A 117 9.14 -25.27 -2.66
N HIS A 118 10.34 -25.06 -2.10
CA HIS A 118 10.94 -23.73 -2.00
C HIS A 118 11.16 -23.09 -3.38
N LYS A 119 11.60 -23.85 -4.39
CA LYS A 119 11.70 -23.35 -5.77
C LYS A 119 10.32 -22.95 -6.31
N GLN A 120 9.26 -23.68 -5.97
CA GLN A 120 7.90 -23.31 -6.35
C GLN A 120 7.44 -22.01 -5.67
N GLN A 121 7.75 -21.79 -4.39
CA GLN A 121 7.49 -20.50 -3.72
C GLN A 121 8.15 -19.34 -4.46
N LEU A 122 9.42 -19.52 -4.88
CA LEU A 122 10.14 -18.52 -5.66
C LEU A 122 9.47 -18.27 -7.03
N ALA A 123 8.87 -19.29 -7.63
CA ALA A 123 8.16 -19.16 -8.91
C ALA A 123 6.90 -18.30 -8.81
N ASP A 124 6.24 -18.29 -7.66
CA ASP A 124 5.01 -17.52 -7.43
C ASP A 124 5.29 -16.05 -7.01
N ILE A 125 6.53 -15.72 -6.62
CA ILE A 125 6.94 -14.37 -6.20
C ILE A 125 6.50 -13.28 -7.20
N PRO A 126 6.82 -13.34 -8.50
CA PRO A 126 6.52 -12.23 -9.41
C PRO A 126 5.02 -11.98 -9.56
N LYS A 127 4.23 -13.07 -9.61
CA LYS A 127 2.79 -12.98 -9.72
C LYS A 127 2.20 -12.31 -8.47
N ASN A 128 2.72 -12.67 -7.29
CA ASN A 128 2.30 -12.06 -6.03
C ASN A 128 2.66 -10.58 -5.98
N PHE A 129 3.88 -10.22 -6.40
CA PHE A 129 4.29 -8.82 -6.51
C PHE A 129 3.42 -8.04 -7.48
N GLU A 130 3.12 -8.58 -8.66
CA GLU A 130 2.26 -7.92 -9.64
C GLU A 130 0.87 -7.63 -9.06
N LEU A 131 0.24 -8.61 -8.41
CA LEU A 131 -1.07 -8.43 -7.78
C LEU A 131 -1.03 -7.41 -6.64
N ALA A 132 0.04 -7.40 -5.83
CA ALA A 132 0.22 -6.44 -4.75
C ALA A 132 0.46 -5.01 -5.25
N LEU A 133 1.14 -4.85 -6.39
CA LEU A 133 1.50 -3.54 -6.94
C LEU A 133 0.39 -2.86 -7.71
N LYS A 134 -0.55 -3.62 -8.29
CA LYS A 134 -1.68 -3.04 -9.04
C LYS A 134 -2.40 -1.94 -8.23
N PRO A 135 -2.88 -2.19 -7.00
CA PRO A 135 -3.49 -1.15 -6.17
C PRO A 135 -2.57 0.05 -5.94
N ILE A 136 -1.29 -0.20 -5.66
CA ILE A 136 -0.31 0.84 -5.33
C ILE A 136 -0.17 1.82 -6.49
N ILE A 137 -0.18 1.36 -7.74
CA ILE A 137 -0.08 2.25 -8.92
C ILE A 137 -1.27 3.23 -8.97
N TYR A 138 -2.48 2.73 -8.71
CA TYR A 138 -3.69 3.56 -8.71
C TYR A 138 -3.73 4.53 -7.52
N THR A 139 -3.22 4.11 -6.36
CA THR A 139 -3.33 4.88 -5.12
C THR A 139 -2.13 5.76 -4.84
N ALA A 140 -0.97 5.52 -5.46
CA ALA A 140 0.27 6.24 -5.16
C ALA A 140 0.13 7.75 -5.40
N LEU A 141 -0.46 8.15 -6.53
CA LEU A 141 -0.63 9.57 -6.86
C LEU A 141 -1.50 10.29 -5.81
N PRO A 142 -2.75 9.85 -5.52
CA PRO A 142 -3.56 10.46 -4.46
C PRO A 142 -2.88 10.47 -3.09
N ILE A 143 -2.18 9.38 -2.72
CA ILE A 143 -1.49 9.28 -1.42
C ILE A 143 -0.36 10.31 -1.34
N ILE A 144 0.47 10.43 -2.38
CA ILE A 144 1.60 11.38 -2.40
C ILE A 144 1.08 12.82 -2.25
N LEU A 145 0.01 13.18 -2.97
CA LEU A 145 -0.61 14.51 -2.85
C LEU A 145 -1.11 14.78 -1.43
N LEU A 146 -1.84 13.82 -0.85
CA LEU A 146 -2.39 13.94 0.49
C LEU A 146 -1.28 14.04 1.55
N PHE A 147 -0.21 13.26 1.41
CA PHE A 147 0.93 13.30 2.34
C PHE A 147 1.69 14.62 2.27
N ARG A 148 1.86 15.17 1.07
CA ARG A 148 2.52 16.48 0.92
C ARG A 148 1.68 17.59 1.54
N TRP A 149 0.36 17.53 1.38
CA TRP A 149 -0.58 18.42 2.06
C TRP A 149 -0.57 18.24 3.59
N PHE A 150 -0.53 17.01 4.10
CA PHE A 150 -0.36 16.76 5.54
C PHE A 150 0.92 17.40 6.08
N ALA A 151 2.03 17.26 5.37
CA ALA A 151 3.31 17.84 5.80
C ALA A 151 3.23 19.37 5.92
N ASP A 152 2.60 20.06 4.96
CA ASP A 152 2.41 21.52 5.04
C ASP A 152 1.42 21.90 6.15
N THR A 153 0.31 21.19 6.25
CA THR A 153 -0.77 21.49 7.21
C THR A 153 -0.32 21.28 8.64
N PHE A 154 0.32 20.13 8.97
CA PHE A 154 0.76 19.87 10.33
C PHE A 154 1.96 20.71 10.74
N LYS A 155 2.83 21.08 9.80
CA LYS A 155 3.89 22.06 10.06
C LYS A 155 3.29 23.43 10.41
N ALA A 156 2.24 23.86 9.69
CA ALA A 156 1.54 25.10 10.01
C ALA A 156 0.80 25.06 11.36
N LEU A 157 0.38 23.87 11.79
CA LEU A 157 -0.22 23.61 13.10
C LEU A 157 0.81 23.35 14.23
N ASN A 158 2.09 23.65 13.99
CA ASN A 158 3.19 23.46 14.95
C ASN A 158 3.39 22.00 15.39
N ASP A 159 3.29 21.07 14.44
CA ASP A 159 3.55 19.64 14.59
C ASP A 159 2.88 19.02 15.85
N PRO A 160 1.53 19.00 15.90
CA PRO A 160 0.81 18.56 17.08
C PRO A 160 1.12 17.08 17.40
N LYS A 161 1.23 16.80 18.71
CA LYS A 161 1.32 15.42 19.21
C LYS A 161 -0.07 14.84 19.36
N PHE A 162 -0.32 13.74 18.66
CA PHE A 162 -1.55 12.98 18.79
C PHE A 162 -1.42 11.97 19.93
N PHE A 163 -2.48 11.87 20.73
CA PHE A 163 -2.53 11.00 21.92
C PHE A 163 -1.36 11.23 22.90
N GLY A 164 -0.75 12.43 22.87
CA GLY A 164 0.40 12.79 23.71
C GLY A 164 1.74 12.13 23.34
N LEU A 165 1.77 11.25 22.33
CA LEU A 165 2.92 10.38 22.08
C LEU A 165 3.61 10.65 20.74
N MET A 166 2.85 10.73 19.64
CA MET A 166 3.40 10.62 18.29
C MET A 166 2.97 11.78 17.39
N GLY A 167 3.83 12.17 16.45
CA GLY A 167 3.47 13.10 15.39
C GLY A 167 2.46 12.51 14.40
N TRP A 168 2.05 13.33 13.43
CA TRP A 168 1.04 12.94 12.43
C TRP A 168 1.41 11.66 11.68
N PHE A 169 2.67 11.52 11.24
CA PHE A 169 3.11 10.37 10.44
C PHE A 169 3.02 9.04 11.21
N GLY A 170 3.49 9.01 12.46
CA GLY A 170 3.40 7.81 13.30
C GLY A 170 1.95 7.45 13.62
N THR A 171 1.12 8.47 13.87
CA THR A 171 -0.32 8.31 14.11
C THR A 171 -1.04 7.76 12.89
N TYR A 172 -0.74 8.29 11.69
CA TYR A 172 -1.20 7.72 10.43
C TYR A 172 -0.83 6.25 10.31
N PHE A 173 0.43 5.90 10.58
CA PHE A 173 0.90 4.53 10.39
C PHE A 173 0.13 3.55 11.30
N VAL A 174 0.00 3.87 12.59
CA VAL A 174 -0.72 3.01 13.55
C VAL A 174 -2.21 2.92 13.21
N LEU A 175 -2.89 4.05 13.01
CA LEU A 175 -4.31 4.06 12.69
C LEU A 175 -4.59 3.40 11.33
N SER A 176 -3.69 3.57 10.36
CA SER A 176 -3.84 2.92 9.05
C SER A 176 -3.82 1.40 9.18
N ILE A 177 -2.94 0.82 10.00
CA ILE A 177 -2.93 -0.62 10.24
C ILE A 177 -4.25 -1.07 10.88
N ILE A 178 -4.69 -0.37 11.92
CA ILE A 178 -5.93 -0.70 12.66
C ILE A 178 -7.14 -0.67 11.71
N PHE A 179 -7.37 0.46 11.03
CA PHE A 179 -8.49 0.61 10.13
C PHE A 179 -8.41 -0.33 8.93
N SER A 180 -7.21 -0.58 8.41
CA SER A 180 -7.03 -1.51 7.30
C SER A 180 -7.38 -2.95 7.69
N ILE A 181 -7.07 -3.38 8.93
CA ILE A 181 -7.54 -4.67 9.45
C ILE A 181 -9.07 -4.70 9.56
N ILE A 182 -9.68 -3.64 10.11
CA ILE A 182 -11.13 -3.54 10.30
C ILE A 182 -11.86 -3.58 8.95
N PHE A 183 -11.51 -2.69 8.02
CA PHE A 183 -12.19 -2.57 6.73
C PHE A 183 -11.98 -3.77 5.83
N ARG A 184 -10.80 -4.39 5.83
CA ARG A 184 -10.60 -5.65 5.07
C ARG A 184 -11.50 -6.77 5.57
N LYS A 185 -11.72 -6.87 6.89
CA LYS A 185 -12.67 -7.83 7.47
C LYS A 185 -14.11 -7.53 7.06
N ILE A 186 -14.54 -6.27 7.19
CA ILE A 186 -15.90 -5.85 6.84
C ILE A 186 -16.18 -6.08 5.34
N LEU A 187 -15.24 -5.70 4.48
CA LEU A 187 -15.39 -5.76 3.02
C LEU A 187 -15.01 -7.12 2.42
N LYS A 188 -14.56 -8.08 3.24
CA LYS A 188 -14.06 -9.41 2.84
C LYS A 188 -12.98 -9.34 1.76
N VAL A 189 -12.04 -8.41 1.92
CA VAL A 189 -10.87 -8.27 1.03
C VAL A 189 -9.80 -9.25 1.50
N HIS A 190 -9.28 -10.04 0.56
CA HIS A 190 -8.23 -11.01 0.83
C HIS A 190 -6.87 -10.38 0.53
#